data_AF-A0A965VCR1-F1
#
_entry.id   AF-A0A965VCR1-F1
#
_cell.length_a   1.000
_cell.length_b   1.000
_cell.length_c   1.000
_cell.angle_alpha   90.00
_cell.angle_beta   90.00
_cell.angle_gamma   90.00
#
_symmetry.space_group_name_H-M   'P 1'
#
loop_
_entity.id
_entity.type
_entity.pdbx_description
1 polymer ?
#
loop_
_entity_poly.entity_id
_entity_poly.type
_entity_poly.pdbx_seq_one_letter_code
_entity_poly.pdbx_strand_id
1 'polypeptide(L)' 'MSDTLGLLEEALQLARELGYRVREEPLGDLTGGGCTIGGTKHVLLNIEHAPAERLDRLLAALA' A
#
# COMPACT_ATOMS: atom_id res chain seq x y z
N MET A 1 17.81 9.33 9.40
CA MET A 1 17.30 9.62 8.04
C MET A 1 16.60 8.37 7.59
N SER A 2 15.27 8.35 7.62
CA SER A 2 14.51 7.22 7.06
C SER A 2 14.66 7.27 5.54
N ASP A 3 15.11 6.17 4.96
CA ASP A 3 15.04 5.97 3.52
C ASP A 3 13.58 5.66 3.13
N THR A 4 13.30 5.66 1.82
CA THR A 4 11.94 5.43 1.31
C THR A 4 11.37 4.08 1.72
N LEU A 5 12.23 3.09 1.98
CA LEU A 5 11.80 1.77 2.47
C LEU A 5 11.25 1.89 3.89
N GLY A 6 11.96 2.58 4.79
CA GLY A 6 11.46 2.84 6.15
C GLY A 6 10.14 3.60 6.16
N LEU A 7 9.99 4.61 5.30
CA LEU A 7 8.72 5.34 5.17
C LEU A 7 7.57 4.45 4.67
N LEU A 8 7.84 3.54 3.73
CA LEU A 8 6.86 2.57 3.26
C LEU A 8 6.43 1.61 4.38
N GLU A 9 7.37 1.11 5.18
CA GLU A 9 7.07 0.22 6.31
C GLU A 9 6.21 0.92 7.37
N GLU A 10 6.54 2.15 7.72
CA GLU A 10 5.75 2.98 8.66
C GLU A 10 4.34 3.23 8.13
N ALA A 11 4.20 3.61 6.85
CA ALA A 11 2.90 3.85 6.24
C ALA A 11 2.04 2.57 6.16
N LEU A 12 2.66 1.44 5.86
CA LEU A 12 2.00 0.12 5.85
C LEU A 12 1.48 -0.24 7.24
N GLN A 13 2.27 0.04 8.27
CA GLN A 13 1.86 -0.20 9.65
C GLN A 13 0.66 0.68 10.03
N LEU A 14 0.73 1.97 9.73
CA LEU A 14 -0.36 2.91 10.01
C LEU A 14 -1.66 2.52 9.28
N ALA A 15 -1.57 2.11 8.01
CA ALA A 15 -2.73 1.65 7.24
C ALA A 15 -3.41 0.43 7.91
N ARG A 16 -2.63 -0.53 8.39
CA ARG A 16 -3.16 -1.71 9.11
C ARG A 16 -3.83 -1.31 10.43
N GLU A 17 -3.24 -0.38 11.18
CA GLU A 17 -3.81 0.14 12.43
C GLU A 17 -5.13 0.91 12.20
N LEU A 18 -5.26 1.58 11.05
CA LEU A 18 -6.51 2.22 10.61
C LEU A 18 -7.57 1.23 10.09
N GLY A 19 -7.28 -0.07 10.12
CA GLY A 19 -8.21 -1.14 9.72
C GLY A 19 -8.22 -1.47 8.23
N TYR A 20 -7.26 -0.96 7.45
CA TYR A 20 -7.09 -1.38 6.06
C TYR A 20 -6.49 -2.78 5.99
N ARG A 21 -7.00 -3.60 5.07
CA ARG A 21 -6.36 -4.84 4.67
C ARG A 21 -5.37 -4.57 3.54
N VAL A 22 -4.10 -4.41 3.90
CA VAL A 22 -3.03 -4.20 2.91
C VAL A 22 -2.43 -5.54 2.48
N ARG A 23 -2.30 -5.75 1.17
CA ARG A 23 -1.66 -6.92 0.56
C ARG A 23 -0.59 -6.47 -0.41
N GLU A 24 0.57 -7.10 -0.31
CA GLU A 24 1.71 -6.91 -1.22
C GLU A 24 1.86 -8.21 -2.00
N GLU A 25 1.64 -8.16 -3.32
CA GLU A 25 1.73 -9.33 -4.18
C GLU A 25 2.17 -8.95 -5.60
N PRO A 26 2.71 -9.88 -6.41
CA PRO A 26 2.98 -9.62 -7.83
C PRO A 26 1.66 -9.37 -8.57
N LEU A 27 1.58 -8.28 -9.31
CA LEU A 27 0.39 -7.90 -10.06
C LEU A 27 0.66 -7.74 -11.56
N GLY A 28 1.85 -8.10 -12.05
CA GLY A 28 2.25 -7.89 -13.44
C GLY A 28 2.27 -6.40 -13.76
N ASP A 29 1.60 -6.00 -14.83
CA ASP A 29 1.57 -4.59 -15.27
C ASP A 29 0.65 -3.69 -14.42
N LEU A 30 -0.08 -4.25 -13.44
CA LEU A 30 -0.98 -3.47 -12.61
C LEU A 30 -0.24 -2.84 -11.43
N THR A 31 -0.53 -1.57 -11.14
CA THR A 31 0.05 -0.86 -9.98
C THR A 31 -0.53 -1.29 -8.63
N GLY A 32 -1.70 -1.96 -8.61
CA GLY A 32 -2.52 -2.13 -7.41
C GLY A 32 -3.39 -0.89 -7.12
N GLY A 33 -3.90 -0.73 -5.90
CA GLY A 33 -4.72 0.41 -5.47
C GLY A 33 -5.69 0.10 -4.32
N GLY A 34 -6.45 1.11 -3.90
CA GLY A 34 -7.47 1.00 -2.87
C GLY A 34 -8.82 0.50 -3.42
N CYS A 35 -9.52 -0.33 -2.66
CA CYS A 35 -10.91 -0.71 -2.94
C CYS A 35 -11.67 -1.04 -1.65
N THR A 36 -12.99 -1.17 -1.72
CA THR A 36 -13.82 -1.63 -0.60
C THR A 36 -14.51 -2.93 -0.98
N ILE A 37 -14.34 -3.97 -0.16
CA ILE A 37 -14.92 -5.30 -0.36
C ILE A 37 -15.71 -5.66 0.89
N GLY A 38 -17.02 -5.84 0.77
CA GLY A 38 -17.88 -6.18 1.91
C GLY A 38 -17.79 -5.19 3.07
N GLY A 39 -17.65 -3.89 2.77
CA GLY A 39 -17.48 -2.83 3.77
C GLY A 39 -16.09 -2.73 4.40
N THR A 40 -15.17 -3.63 4.07
CA THR A 40 -13.76 -3.55 4.50
C THR A 40 -12.94 -2.80 3.46
N LYS A 41 -12.09 -1.87 3.89
CA LYS A 41 -11.14 -1.18 2.99
C LYS A 41 -9.91 -2.06 2.74
N HIS A 42 -9.54 -2.22 1.49
CA HIS A 42 -8.39 -3.00 1.04
C HIS A 42 -7.43 -2.09 0.28
N VAL A 43 -6.13 -2.38 0.38
CA VAL A 43 -5.11 -1.79 -0.49
C VAL A 43 -4.26 -2.93 -1.04
N LEU A 44 -4.19 -3.05 -2.36
CA LEU A 44 -3.23 -3.92 -3.02
C LEU A 44 -2.06 -3.09 -3.51
N LEU A 45 -0.84 -3.55 -3.26
CA LEU A 45 0.39 -2.95 -3.77
C LEU A 45 1.12 -3.99 -4.60
N ASN A 46 1.56 -3.60 -5.81
CA ASN A 46 2.41 -4.47 -6.61
C ASN A 46 3.80 -4.53 -5.99
N ILE A 47 4.24 -5.72 -5.55
CA ILE A 47 5.56 -5.92 -4.94
C ILE A 47 6.71 -5.73 -5.94
N GLU A 48 6.43 -5.84 -7.24
CA GLU A 48 7.41 -5.72 -8.32
C GLU A 48 7.83 -4.25 -8.56
N HIS A 49 7.06 -3.30 -8.01
CA HIS A 49 7.33 -1.87 -8.12
C HIS A 49 8.30 -1.38 -7.04
N ALA A 50 8.98 -0.26 -7.30
CA ALA A 50 9.94 0.30 -6.36
C ALA A 50 9.25 0.78 -5.06
N PRO A 51 9.95 0.81 -3.92
CA PRO A 51 9.37 1.25 -2.65
C PRO A 51 8.72 2.65 -2.71
N ALA A 52 9.30 3.57 -3.49
CA ALA A 52 8.75 4.91 -3.69
C ALA A 52 7.37 4.87 -4.38
N GLU A 53 7.25 4.11 -5.47
CA GLU A 53 6.00 3.98 -6.23
C GLU A 53 4.91 3.32 -5.40
N ARG A 54 5.29 2.32 -4.60
CA ARG A 54 4.39 1.64 -3.67
C ARG A 54 3.93 2.56 -2.54
N LEU A 55 4.83 3.39 -2.02
CA LEU A 55 4.51 4.39 -1.00
C LEU A 55 3.52 5.42 -1.55
N ASP A 56 3.79 5.98 -2.74
CA ASP A 56 2.88 6.91 -3.40
C ASP A 56 1.50 6.28 -3.61
N ARG A 57 1.46 5.01 -4.03
CA ARG A 57 0.20 4.28 -4.24
C ARG A 57 -0.57 4.05 -2.94
N LEU A 58 0.13 3.73 -1.85
CA LEU A 58 -0.48 3.56 -0.53
C LEU A 58 -1.04 4.89 -0.03
N LEU A 59 -0.28 5.98 -0.10
CA LEU A 59 -0.74 7.30 0.32
C LEU A 59 -1.97 7.76 -0.47
N ALA A 60 -2.00 7.51 -1.78
CA ALA A 60 -3.17 7.80 -2.61
C ALA A 60 -4.42 6.99 -2.23
N ALA A 61 -4.26 5.80 -1.64
CA ALA A 61 -5.38 4.97 -1.18
C ALA A 61 -5.87 5.33 0.23
N LEU A 62 -5.08 6.09 1.01
CA LEU A 62 -5.41 6.52 2.36
C LEU A 62 -6.08 7.91 2.41
N ALA A 63 -5.95 8.72 1.36
CA ALA A 63 -6.60 10.02 1.18
C ALA A 63 -8.11 9.89 0.95
#